data_AF-A0AAE1YG66-F1
#
_entry.id   AF-A0AAE1YG66-F1
#
_cell.length_a   1.000
_cell.length_b   1.000
_cell.length_c   1.000
_cell.angle_alpha   90.00
_cell.angle_beta   90.00
_cell.angle_gamma   90.00
#
_symmetry.space_group_name_H-M   'P 1'
#
loop_
_entity.id
_entity.type
_entity.pdbx_description
1 polymer ?
#
loop_
_entity_poly.entity_id
_entity_poly.type
_entity_poly.pdbx_seq_one_letter_code
_entity_poly.pdbx_strand_id
1 'polypeptide(L)'
;MDEVVADSLCKTLPAQTMGIGIADLGCSSGPNTVMVISEIISKIYETCSQMGISLPELRVSLNDLPGNDFNGIFVLLPELYRNLEKEKGVGPEGCFISGVAGSFYGRLFPRKSLHFVHSSSSLPG
;
A
#
# COMPACT_ATOMS: atom_id res chain seq x y z
N MET A 1 9.01 2.07 12.12
CA MET A 1 7.97 1.97 11.09
C MET A 1 8.41 2.69 9.82
N ASP A 2 9.37 2.24 9.00
CA ASP A 2 10.36 1.16 9.09
C ASP A 2 11.38 1.25 7.93
N GLU A 3 12.68 1.29 8.25
CA GLU A 3 13.75 0.94 7.28
C GLU A 3 13.57 -0.47 6.70
N VAL A 4 12.85 -1.34 7.43
CA VAL A 4 12.55 -2.73 7.06
C VAL A 4 11.66 -2.83 5.82
N VAL A 5 10.73 -1.90 5.61
CA VAL A 5 9.79 -1.91 4.46
C VAL A 5 10.56 -1.67 3.16
N ALA A 6 11.37 -0.62 3.16
CA ALA A 6 12.24 -0.21 2.07
C ALA A 6 13.27 -1.29 1.71
N ASP A 7 14.01 -1.78 2.72
CA ASP A 7 15.09 -2.74 2.54
C ASP A 7 14.56 -4.11 2.07
N SER A 8 13.42 -4.58 2.61
CA SER A 8 12.82 -5.85 2.19
C SER A 8 12.25 -5.79 0.77
N LEU A 9 11.62 -4.67 0.37
CA LEU A 9 11.07 -4.52 -0.98
C LEU A 9 12.19 -4.41 -2.01
N CYS A 10 13.21 -3.60 -1.77
CA CYS A 10 14.31 -3.40 -2.72
C CYS A 10 15.22 -4.63 -2.89
N LYS A 11 15.35 -5.50 -1.88
CA LYS A 11 16.01 -6.81 -2.04
C LYS A 11 15.20 -7.81 -2.88
N THR A 12 13.88 -7.62 -2.94
CA THR A 12 12.96 -8.53 -3.63
C THR A 12 12.68 -8.10 -5.08
N LEU A 13 12.99 -6.84 -5.42
CA LEU A 13 12.83 -6.30 -6.76
C LEU A 13 14.00 -6.73 -7.67
N PRO A 14 13.82 -7.66 -8.63
CA PRO A 14 14.67 -7.66 -9.80
C PRO A 14 14.53 -6.31 -10.53
N ALA A 15 15.58 -5.90 -11.24
CA ALA A 15 15.70 -4.63 -11.98
C ALA A 15 14.60 -4.36 -13.05
N GLN A 16 13.57 -5.21 -13.13
CA GLN A 16 12.53 -5.26 -14.16
C GLN A 16 11.13 -5.55 -13.59
N THR A 17 10.91 -5.40 -12.27
CA THR A 17 9.60 -5.71 -11.68
C THR A 17 8.56 -4.71 -12.17
N MET A 18 7.57 -5.19 -12.95
CA MET A 18 6.52 -4.34 -13.51
C MET A 18 5.55 -3.77 -12.45
N GLY A 19 5.48 -4.34 -11.25
CA GLY A 19 4.71 -3.74 -10.15
C GLY A 19 4.79 -4.48 -8.81
N ILE A 20 4.60 -3.73 -7.73
CA ILE A 20 4.63 -4.18 -6.33
C ILE A 20 3.19 -4.30 -5.82
N GLY A 21 2.85 -5.48 -5.29
CA GLY A 21 1.61 -5.71 -4.56
C GLY A 21 1.79 -5.48 -3.06
N ILE A 22 0.95 -4.65 -2.48
CA ILE A 22 0.93 -4.26 -1.06
C ILE A 22 -0.46 -4.54 -0.50
N ALA A 23 -0.54 -5.08 0.71
CA ALA A 23 -1.80 -5.21 1.43
C ALA A 23 -1.69 -4.61 2.84
N ASP A 24 -2.73 -3.88 3.25
CA ASP A 24 -2.95 -3.48 4.64
C ASP A 24 -4.13 -4.29 5.18
N LEU A 25 -3.87 -5.23 6.09
CA LEU A 25 -4.84 -6.17 6.64
C LEU A 25 -5.43 -5.63 7.94
N GLY A 26 -6.75 -5.44 7.96
CA GLY A 26 -7.44 -4.76 9.07
C GLY A 26 -7.22 -3.25 9.03
N CYS A 27 -7.48 -2.66 7.86
CA CYS A 27 -7.19 -1.25 7.59
C CYS A 27 -8.07 -0.28 8.42
N SER A 28 -9.14 -0.76 9.05
CA SER A 28 -10.17 0.04 9.70
C SER A 28 -10.77 1.07 8.74
N SER A 29 -11.31 2.17 9.28
CA SER A 29 -11.90 3.27 8.53
C SER A 29 -11.24 4.61 8.89
N GLY A 30 -11.28 5.55 7.94
CA GLY A 30 -10.95 6.95 8.19
C GLY A 30 -9.52 7.37 7.85
N PRO A 31 -9.08 8.55 8.32
CA PRO A 31 -7.86 9.21 7.85
C PRO A 31 -6.58 8.49 8.28
N ASN A 32 -6.61 7.72 9.37
CA ASN A 32 -5.45 6.95 9.82
C ASN A 32 -5.01 5.92 8.77
N THR A 33 -5.96 5.23 8.14
CA THR A 33 -5.69 4.29 7.05
C THR A 33 -4.97 4.98 5.89
N VAL A 34 -5.46 6.14 5.50
CA VAL A 34 -4.90 6.94 4.40
C VAL A 34 -3.48 7.41 4.74
N MET A 35 -3.24 7.83 5.98
CA MET A 35 -1.92 8.26 6.46
C MET A 35 -0.90 7.12 6.40
N VAL A 36 -1.25 5.93 6.93
CA VAL A 36 -0.36 4.76 6.91
C VAL A 36 0.02 4.38 5.47
N ILE A 37 -0.96 4.37 4.56
CA ILE A 37 -0.72 4.05 3.15
C ILE A 37 0.13 5.12 2.47
N SER A 38 -0.10 6.41 2.75
CA SER A 38 0.73 7.49 2.26
C SER A 38 2.20 7.34 2.67
N GLU A 39 2.44 6.98 3.93
CA GLU A 39 3.79 6.75 4.46
C GLU A 39 4.48 5.57 3.77
N ILE A 40 3.77 4.44 3.61
CA ILE A 40 4.30 3.25 2.93
C ILE A 40 4.67 3.59 1.48
N ILE A 41 3.76 4.22 0.74
CA ILE A 41 3.98 4.64 -0.66
C ILE A 41 5.18 5.58 -0.75
N SER A 42 5.21 6.61 0.09
CA SER A 42 6.29 7.60 0.12
C SER A 42 7.63 6.95 0.39
N LYS A 43 7.69 6.01 1.34
CA LYS A 43 8.93 5.33 1.70
C LYS A 43 9.47 4.46 0.56
N ILE A 44 8.60 3.74 -0.13
CA ILE A 44 8.99 2.91 -1.29
C ILE A 44 9.59 3.79 -2.39
N TYR A 45 8.92 4.89 -2.73
CA TYR A 45 9.42 5.78 -3.77
C TYR A 45 10.73 6.47 -3.41
N GLU A 46 10.89 6.91 -2.17
CA GLU A 46 12.16 7.45 -1.67
C GLU A 46 13.30 6.44 -1.81
N THR A 47 13.06 5.18 -1.42
CA THR A 47 14.07 4.14 -1.51
C THR A 47 14.41 3.78 -2.96
N CYS A 48 13.42 3.64 -3.84
CA CYS A 48 13.67 3.44 -5.27
C CYS A 48 14.51 4.58 -5.87
N SER A 49 14.17 5.83 -5.53
CA SER A 49 14.93 7.01 -5.96
C SER A 49 16.36 7.01 -5.44
N GLN A 50 16.59 6.66 -4.16
CA GLN A 50 17.93 6.58 -3.56
C GLN A 50 18.79 5.49 -4.19
N MET A 51 18.17 4.39 -4.61
CA MET A 51 18.86 3.26 -5.25
C MET A 51 19.00 3.42 -6.77
N GLY A 52 18.46 4.48 -7.37
CA GLY A 52 18.47 4.68 -8.82
C GLY A 52 17.66 3.64 -9.60
N ILE A 53 16.66 3.04 -8.96
CA ILE A 53 15.76 2.03 -9.55
C ILE A 53 14.54 2.76 -10.12
N SER A 54 14.05 2.30 -11.27
CA SER A 54 12.79 2.78 -11.85
C SER A 54 11.63 2.61 -10.88
N LEU A 55 10.81 3.66 -10.74
CA LEU A 55 9.60 3.63 -9.91
C LEU A 55 8.66 2.51 -10.43
N PRO A 56 8.35 1.49 -9.62
CA PRO A 56 7.46 0.42 -10.03
C PRO A 56 6.00 0.85 -9.86
N GLU A 57 5.10 0.21 -10.61
CA GLU A 57 3.65 0.33 -10.35
C GLU A 57 3.35 -0.18 -8.93
N LEU A 58 2.63 0.58 -8.13
CA LEU A 58 2.17 0.14 -6.81
C LEU A 58 0.71 -0.29 -6.87
N ARG A 59 0.41 -1.48 -6.36
CA ARG A 59 -0.96 -2.01 -6.20
C ARG A 59 -1.22 -2.22 -4.73
N VAL A 60 -1.96 -1.29 -4.13
CA VAL A 60 -2.28 -1.26 -2.70
C VAL A 60 -3.68 -1.83 -2.49
N SER A 61 -3.80 -2.79 -1.59
CA SER A 61 -5.06 -3.42 -1.20
C SER A 61 -5.37 -3.12 0.26
N LEU A 62 -6.44 -2.37 0.51
CA LEU A 62 -6.95 -2.08 1.84
C LEU A 62 -7.95 -3.16 2.22
N ASN A 63 -7.60 -4.03 3.15
CA ASN A 63 -8.45 -5.12 3.57
C ASN A 63 -9.09 -4.85 4.94
N ASP A 64 -10.38 -5.10 5.03
CA ASP A 64 -11.10 -5.22 6.30
C ASP A 64 -12.34 -6.11 6.11
N LEU A 65 -13.10 -6.33 7.18
CA LEU A 65 -14.37 -7.04 7.13
C LEU A 65 -15.39 -6.31 6.22
N PRO A 66 -16.36 -7.04 5.63
CA PRO A 66 -17.37 -6.43 4.76
C PRO A 66 -18.21 -5.31 5.37
N GLY A 67 -18.26 -5.22 6.71
CA GLY A 67 -18.96 -4.15 7.43
C GLY A 67 -18.15 -2.86 7.60
N ASN A 68 -16.90 -2.80 7.13
CA ASN A 68 -16.06 -1.62 7.21
C ASN A 68 -16.52 -0.51 6.25
N ASP A 69 -16.28 0.76 6.62
CA ASP A 69 -16.63 1.92 5.80
C ASP A 69 -15.55 2.23 4.75
N PHE A 70 -15.49 1.41 3.71
CA PHE A 70 -14.61 1.65 2.56
C PHE A 70 -14.97 2.95 1.83
N ASN A 71 -16.24 3.35 1.83
CA ASN A 71 -16.66 4.58 1.16
C ASN A 71 -16.02 5.81 1.81
N GLY A 72 -15.97 5.85 3.14
CA GLY A 72 -15.25 6.89 3.89
C GLY A 72 -13.78 6.99 3.50
N ILE A 73 -13.11 5.86 3.23
CA ILE A 73 -11.73 5.84 2.73
C ILE A 73 -11.66 6.35 1.28
N PHE A 74 -12.54 5.88 0.40
CA PHE A 74 -12.52 6.22 -1.02
C PHE A 74 -12.75 7.71 -1.29
N VAL A 75 -13.52 8.39 -0.43
CA VAL A 75 -13.68 9.86 -0.47
C VAL A 75 -12.36 10.60 -0.24
N LEU A 76 -11.42 10.02 0.50
CA LEU A 76 -10.13 10.65 0.85
C LEU A 76 -9.03 10.38 -0.20
N LEU A 77 -9.20 9.37 -1.06
CA LEU A 77 -8.19 9.00 -2.06
C LEU A 77 -7.81 10.12 -3.04
N PRO A 78 -8.74 10.96 -3.54
CA PRO A 78 -8.36 12.07 -4.42
C PRO A 78 -7.39 13.06 -3.77
N GLU A 79 -7.54 13.31 -2.46
CA GLU A 79 -6.61 14.18 -1.73
C GLU A 79 -5.26 13.51 -1.54
N LEU A 80 -5.25 12.22 -1.20
CA LEU A 80 -4.03 11.42 -1.13
C LEU A 80 -3.23 11.49 -2.44
N TYR A 81 -3.86 11.24 -3.60
CA TYR A 81 -3.16 11.27 -4.89
C TYR A 81 -2.58 12.67 -5.21
N ARG A 82 -3.32 13.75 -4.93
CA ARG A 82 -2.79 15.12 -5.12
C ARG A 82 -1.56 15.39 -4.26
N ASN A 83 -1.55 14.90 -3.02
CA ASN A 83 -0.41 15.08 -2.12
C ASN A 83 0.79 14.27 -2.60
N LEU A 84 0.58 13.01 -3.03
CA LEU A 84 1.63 12.17 -3.61
C LEU A 84 2.23 12.77 -4.88
N GLU A 85 1.41 13.32 -5.77
CA GLU A 85 1.87 13.98 -7.00
C GLU A 85 2.70 15.23 -6.67
N LYS A 86 2.22 16.07 -5.75
CA LYS A 86 2.90 17.30 -5.34
C LYS A 86 4.24 17.03 -4.64
N GLU A 87 4.30 16.01 -3.78
CA GLU A 87 5.47 15.75 -2.94
C GLU A 87 6.49 14.85 -3.62
N LYS A 88 6.05 13.89 -4.44
CA LYS A 88 6.89 12.82 -5.01
C LYS A 88 6.88 12.78 -6.54
N GLY A 89 6.07 13.61 -7.21
CA GLY A 89 5.90 13.55 -8.66
C GLY A 89 5.23 12.27 -9.14
N VAL A 90 4.48 11.59 -8.26
CA VAL A 90 3.80 10.34 -8.56
C VAL A 90 2.32 10.61 -8.74
N GLY A 91 1.85 10.51 -9.98
CA GLY A 91 0.44 10.59 -10.29
C GLY A 91 -0.30 9.26 -10.06
N PRO A 92 -1.63 9.27 -10.23
CA PRO A 92 -2.49 8.09 -10.08
C PRO A 92 -2.14 6.94 -11.05
N GLU A 93 -1.38 7.21 -12.12
CA GLU A 93 -0.89 6.21 -13.06
C GLU A 93 0.19 5.28 -12.48
N GLY A 94 0.87 5.69 -11.40
CA GLY A 94 1.89 4.88 -10.73
C GLY A 94 1.40 4.13 -9.50
N CYS A 95 0.21 4.42 -8.99
CA CYS A 95 -0.31 3.87 -7.75
C CYS A 95 -1.81 3.58 -7.82
N PHE A 96 -2.18 2.32 -7.58
CA PHE A 96 -3.54 1.82 -7.65
C PHE A 96 -3.98 1.34 -6.28
N ILE A 97 -4.94 2.03 -5.67
CA ILE A 97 -5.51 1.69 -4.36
C ILE A 97 -6.88 1.03 -4.56
N SER A 98 -7.09 -0.11 -3.90
CA SER A 98 -8.32 -0.92 -3.97
C SER A 98 -8.77 -1.36 -2.58
N GLY A 99 -10.08 -1.54 -2.39
CA GLY A 99 -10.64 -2.17 -1.18
C GLY A 99 -10.87 -3.66 -1.38
N VAL A 100 -10.56 -4.46 -0.35
CA VAL A 100 -10.73 -5.92 -0.34
C VAL A 100 -11.56 -6.30 0.89
N ALA A 101 -12.85 -6.47 0.71
CA ALA A 101 -13.75 -6.88 1.78
C ALA A 101 -13.63 -8.39 2.07
N GLY A 102 -13.30 -8.75 3.32
CA GLY A 102 -13.21 -10.14 3.77
C GLY A 102 -12.32 -10.32 4.98
N SER A 103 -12.49 -11.45 5.68
CA SER A 103 -11.61 -11.80 6.80
C SER A 103 -10.23 -12.23 6.29
N PHE A 104 -9.16 -11.64 6.82
CA PHE A 104 -7.79 -12.08 6.53
C PHE A 104 -7.41 -13.41 7.16
N TYR A 105 -8.29 -14.03 7.97
CA TYR A 105 -8.15 -15.44 8.36
C TYR A 105 -8.50 -16.41 7.21
N GLY A 106 -9.11 -15.90 6.14
CA GLY A 106 -9.35 -16.63 4.89
C GLY A 106 -8.39 -16.24 3.76
N ARG A 107 -8.58 -16.83 2.58
CA ARG A 107 -7.83 -16.43 1.37
C ARG A 107 -8.44 -15.17 0.77
N LEU A 108 -7.65 -14.10 0.73
CA LEU A 108 -8.03 -12.83 0.08
C LEU A 108 -7.32 -12.61 -1.26
N PHE A 109 -6.07 -13.09 -1.37
CA PHE A 109 -5.21 -12.78 -2.51
C PHE A 109 -4.79 -14.05 -3.28
N PRO A 110 -4.55 -13.93 -4.59
CA PRO A 110 -3.91 -14.98 -5.38
C PRO A 110 -2.53 -15.37 -4.84
N ARG A 111 -2.03 -16.53 -5.26
CA ARG A 111 -0.65 -16.92 -4.92
C ARG A 111 0.34 -15.98 -5.59
N LYS A 112 1.39 -15.57 -4.86
CA LYS A 112 2.51 -14.75 -5.35
C LYS A 112 2.10 -13.37 -5.92
N SER A 113 1.00 -12.79 -5.42
CA SER A 113 0.55 -11.45 -5.85
C SER A 113 1.02 -10.32 -4.94
N LEU A 114 1.35 -10.62 -3.68
CA LEU A 114 1.80 -9.65 -2.68
C LEU A 114 3.30 -9.76 -2.45
N HIS A 115 3.93 -8.60 -2.31
CA HIS A 115 5.35 -8.42 -1.99
C HIS A 115 5.52 -7.90 -0.56
N PHE A 116 4.57 -7.08 -0.10
CA PHE A 116 4.55 -6.54 1.24
C PHE A 116 3.16 -6.61 1.86
N VAL A 117 3.11 -6.89 3.16
CA VAL A 117 1.88 -6.98 3.94
C VAL A 117 2.08 -6.22 5.24
N HIS A 118 1.21 -5.26 5.51
CA HIS A 118 1.10 -4.54 6.76
C HIS A 118 -0.17 -4.98 7.49
N SER A 119 -0.13 -4.97 8.81
CA SER A 119 -1.27 -5.22 9.69
C SER A 119 -0.98 -4.55 11.02
N SER A 120 -1.70 -3.48 11.35
CA SER A 120 -1.65 -2.84 12.67
C SER A 120 -2.90 -3.20 13.47
N SER A 121 -2.71 -3.55 14.74
CA SER A 121 -3.78 -3.68 15.75
C SER A 121 -4.98 -4.59 15.42
N SER A 122 -4.79 -5.63 14.58
CA SER A 122 -5.87 -6.55 14.16
C SER A 122 -5.70 -8.01 14.61
N LEU A 123 -4.64 -8.32 15.36
CA LEU A 123 -4.44 -9.65 15.95
C LEU A 123 -5.02 -9.67 17.38
N PRO A 124 -6.05 -10.48 17.68
CA PRO A 124 -6.26 -10.92 19.04
C PRO A 124 -5.05 -11.79 19.43
N GLY A 125 -4.49 -11.53 20.61
CA GLY A 125 -3.47 -12.38 21.22
C GLY A 125 -3.97 -13.78 21.57
#